data_AF-A0A2J6TP04-F1
#
_entry.id   AF-A0A2J6TP04-F1
#
_cell.length_a   1.000
_cell.length_b   1.000
_cell.length_c   1.000
_cell.angle_alpha   90.00
_cell.angle_beta   90.00
_cell.angle_gamma   90.00
#
_symmetry.space_group_name_H-M   'P 1'
#
loop_
_entity.id
_entity.type
_entity.pdbx_description
1 polymer ?
#
loop_
_entity_poly.entity_id
_entity_poly.type
_entity_poly.pdbx_seq_one_letter_code
_entity_poly.pdbx_strand_id
1 'polypeptide(L)'
;MSSRQEGETIVLGSILGMDISKLLEIKAPAVKDVVTAKMVGTINALDATPGLGIPSGLVFLPRPKLNANRSRQTGTYGWDPESWVTMQISTYPLFRPLKKTAYMMHKGLNVEFSGIILHCPKTPMAESTFWIPVSQCLHKWYKVKVDTGDWDWLELSRLLSGVQELCLVLNSHNPRERWELGLLVRKKVMLAYGEVRWVQTVCRVWVRLETNTNNLKELERQFREKSDQMIFGERVDNQRWCIEESSDSESV
;
A
#
# COMPACT_ATOMS: atom_id res chain seq x y z
N MET A 1 -20.51 11.67 13.30
CA MET A 1 -19.35 10.84 12.91
C MET A 1 -18.01 11.51 13.22
N SER A 2 -17.85 12.83 13.00
CA SER A 2 -16.58 13.55 13.24
C SER A 2 -16.04 13.51 14.67
N SER A 3 -16.90 13.62 15.70
CA SER A 3 -16.47 13.60 17.11
C SER A 3 -15.82 12.27 17.54
N ARG A 4 -16.22 11.16 16.91
CA ARG A 4 -15.67 9.83 17.17
C ARG A 4 -14.25 9.69 16.62
N GLN A 5 -14.02 10.13 15.38
CA GLN A 5 -12.70 10.10 14.73
C GLN A 5 -11.67 11.00 15.43
N GLU A 6 -12.13 12.15 15.95
CA GLU A 6 -11.31 13.04 16.77
C GLU A 6 -10.89 12.37 18.09
N GLY A 7 -11.82 11.70 18.77
CA GLY A 7 -11.54 10.94 19.98
C GLY A 7 -10.59 9.76 19.75
N GLU A 8 -10.75 9.03 18.64
CA GLU A 8 -9.89 7.89 18.27
C GLU A 8 -8.44 8.34 18.02
N THR A 9 -8.23 9.51 17.40
CA THR A 9 -6.89 10.07 17.16
C THR A 9 -6.17 10.43 18.46
N ILE A 10 -6.89 11.06 19.39
CA ILE A 10 -6.36 11.42 20.72
C ILE A 10 -6.04 10.17 21.53
N VAL A 11 -6.93 9.18 21.54
CA VAL A 11 -6.74 7.90 22.25
C VAL A 11 -5.53 7.15 21.69
N LEU A 12 -5.37 7.08 20.37
CA LEU A 12 -4.21 6.45 19.74
C LEU A 12 -2.91 7.19 20.08
N GLY A 13 -2.90 8.52 20.06
CA GLY A 13 -1.75 9.33 20.48
C GLY A 13 -1.33 9.06 21.94
N SER A 14 -2.31 8.96 22.86
CA SER A 14 -2.08 8.61 24.27
C SER A 14 -1.48 7.22 24.44
N ILE A 15 -2.03 6.22 23.74
CA ILE A 15 -1.57 4.83 23.83
C ILE A 15 -0.13 4.69 23.33
N LEU A 16 0.27 5.51 22.34
CA LEU A 16 1.60 5.50 21.75
C LEU A 16 2.60 6.40 22.50
N GLY A 17 2.21 7.03 23.62
CA GLY A 17 3.10 7.85 24.45
C GLY A 17 3.51 9.18 23.80
N MET A 18 2.70 9.70 22.89
CA MET A 18 3.00 10.93 22.15
C MET A 18 2.62 12.17 22.96
N ASP A 19 3.29 13.30 22.72
CA ASP A 19 2.88 14.60 23.27
C ASP A 19 1.63 15.12 22.53
N ILE A 20 0.47 14.91 23.15
CA ILE A 20 -0.85 15.22 22.58
C ILE A 20 -1.18 16.72 22.71
N SER A 21 -0.44 17.47 23.54
CA SER A 21 -0.69 18.89 23.78
C SER A 21 -0.72 19.67 22.45
N LYS A 22 0.21 19.36 21.55
CA LYS A 22 0.31 19.92 20.20
C LYS A 22 -0.84 19.52 19.28
N LEU A 23 -1.45 18.34 19.48
CA LEU A 23 -2.61 17.89 18.71
C LEU A 23 -3.90 18.59 19.17
N LEU A 24 -4.01 18.90 20.46
CA LEU A 24 -5.16 19.60 21.03
C LEU A 24 -5.21 21.09 20.63
N GLU A 25 -4.06 21.69 20.34
CA GLU A 25 -3.92 23.09 19.91
C GLU A 25 -4.31 23.34 18.45
N ILE A 26 -4.42 22.28 17.62
CA ILE A 26 -4.80 22.41 16.21
C ILE A 26 -6.26 22.85 16.11
N LYS A 27 -6.45 24.11 15.68
CA LYS A 27 -7.75 24.72 15.39
C LYS A 27 -7.86 24.96 13.88
N ALA A 28 -8.94 24.49 13.27
CA ALA A 28 -9.26 24.70 11.85
C ALA A 28 -10.69 25.27 11.74
N PRO A 29 -10.99 26.05 10.68
CA PRO A 29 -12.25 26.79 10.56
C PRO A 29 -13.48 25.89 10.39
N ALA A 30 -13.30 24.63 9.98
CA ALA A 30 -14.37 23.64 9.85
C ALA A 30 -14.01 22.32 10.55
N VAL A 31 -15.00 21.62 11.10
CA VAL A 31 -14.80 20.38 11.88
C VAL A 31 -14.10 19.27 11.09
N LYS A 32 -14.43 19.08 9.80
CA LYS A 32 -13.74 18.09 8.95
C LYS A 32 -12.27 18.41 8.73
N ASP A 33 -11.92 19.70 8.67
CA ASP A 33 -10.53 20.15 8.50
C ASP A 33 -9.75 20.00 9.82
N VAL A 34 -10.41 20.16 10.97
CA VAL A 34 -9.79 19.91 12.29
C VAL A 34 -9.39 18.45 12.44
N VAL A 35 -10.30 17.51 12.15
CA VAL A 35 -10.01 16.07 12.27
C VAL A 35 -8.86 15.67 11.35
N THR A 36 -8.91 16.15 10.10
CA THR A 36 -7.85 15.96 9.11
C THR A 36 -6.50 16.48 9.60
N ALA A 37 -6.45 17.73 10.06
CA ALA A 37 -5.23 18.36 10.54
C ALA A 37 -4.66 17.67 11.79
N LYS A 38 -5.52 17.21 12.70
CA LYS A 38 -5.10 16.43 13.87
C LYS A 38 -4.51 15.08 13.49
N MET A 39 -5.09 14.36 12.52
CA MET A 39 -4.52 13.10 12.05
C MET A 39 -3.18 13.29 11.34
N VAL A 40 -3.05 14.33 10.51
CA VAL A 40 -1.75 14.74 9.94
C VAL A 40 -0.74 15.04 11.05
N GLY A 41 -1.16 15.78 12.08
CA GLY A 41 -0.35 16.05 13.26
C GLY A 41 0.12 14.77 13.95
N THR A 42 -0.76 13.77 14.11
CA THR A 42 -0.41 12.47 14.70
C THR A 42 0.63 11.74 13.87
N ILE A 43 0.49 11.70 12.54
CA ILE A 43 1.48 11.05 11.67
C ILE A 43 2.84 11.74 11.76
N ASN A 44 2.85 13.07 11.70
CA ASN A 44 4.07 13.86 11.84
C ASN A 44 4.74 13.60 13.20
N ALA A 45 3.95 13.51 14.27
CA ALA A 45 4.46 13.24 15.61
C ALA A 45 4.97 11.79 15.75
N LEU A 46 4.37 10.80 15.07
CA LEU A 46 4.89 9.43 15.01
C LEU A 46 6.25 9.34 14.34
N ASP A 47 6.43 10.03 13.22
CA ASP A 47 7.70 10.09 12.49
C ASP A 47 8.79 10.83 13.29
N ALA A 48 8.41 11.93 13.95
CA ALA A 48 9.31 12.74 14.76
C ALA A 48 9.71 12.06 16.08
N THR A 49 8.89 11.13 16.61
CA THR A 49 9.19 10.47 17.88
C THR A 49 10.24 9.36 17.68
N PRO A 50 11.42 9.46 18.33
CA PRO A 50 12.47 8.47 18.19
C PRO A 50 12.00 7.06 18.60
N GLY A 51 12.29 6.07 17.77
CA GLY A 51 11.99 4.66 18.05
C GLY A 51 10.57 4.19 17.69
N LEU A 52 9.61 5.09 17.44
CA LEU A 52 8.26 4.74 16.99
C LEU A 52 8.20 4.60 15.46
N GLY A 53 8.47 5.69 14.73
CA GLY A 53 8.27 5.76 13.28
C GLY A 53 6.80 5.55 12.88
N ILE A 54 6.54 5.48 11.57
CA ILE A 54 5.18 5.20 11.06
C ILE A 54 4.94 3.67 11.05
N PRO A 55 3.89 3.16 11.72
CA PRO A 55 3.55 1.74 11.71
C PRO A 55 3.26 1.21 10.31
N SER A 56 3.72 -0.01 10.00
CA SER A 56 3.49 -0.64 8.69
C SER A 56 2.01 -0.72 8.33
N GLY A 57 1.13 -1.01 9.30
CA GLY A 57 -0.31 -1.08 9.08
C GLY A 57 -0.90 0.20 8.51
N LEU A 58 -0.33 1.37 8.83
CA LEU A 58 -0.77 2.65 8.26
C LEU A 58 -0.41 2.77 6.77
N VAL A 59 0.75 2.27 6.36
CA VAL A 59 1.21 2.28 4.96
C VAL A 59 0.19 1.62 4.03
N PHE A 60 -0.44 0.55 4.50
CA PHE A 60 -1.38 -0.29 3.74
C PHE A 60 -2.86 0.06 3.96
N LEU A 61 -3.20 1.12 4.71
CA LEU A 61 -4.60 1.53 4.90
C LEU A 61 -5.33 1.80 3.57
N PRO A 62 -6.66 1.55 3.51
CA PRO A 62 -7.46 1.79 2.31
C PRO A 62 -7.39 3.25 1.83
N ARG A 63 -7.79 3.47 0.57
CA ARG A 63 -8.09 4.80 0.02
C ARG A 63 -9.46 5.28 0.56
N PRO A 64 -9.71 6.60 0.62
CA PRO A 64 -8.88 7.69 0.09
C PRO A 64 -7.79 8.17 1.06
N LYS A 65 -6.73 8.74 0.47
CA LYS A 65 -5.71 9.51 1.19
C LYS A 65 -6.02 11.00 0.99
N LEU A 66 -5.56 11.86 1.89
CA LEU A 66 -5.90 13.28 1.88
C LEU A 66 -5.42 13.92 0.57
N ASN A 67 -6.36 14.47 -0.21
CA ASN A 67 -6.03 15.18 -1.43
C ASN A 67 -5.09 16.36 -1.13
N ALA A 68 -4.03 16.51 -1.93
CA ALA A 68 -3.08 17.63 -1.85
C ALA A 68 -3.78 19.01 -1.87
N ASN A 69 -4.94 19.09 -2.55
CA ASN A 69 -5.76 20.30 -2.64
C ASN A 69 -6.51 20.64 -1.33
N ARG A 70 -6.75 19.65 -0.45
CA ARG A 70 -7.43 19.85 0.85
C ARG A 70 -6.46 20.14 1.99
N SER A 71 -5.19 19.79 1.85
CA SER A 71 -4.15 20.08 2.84
C SER A 71 -2.89 20.60 2.15
N ARG A 72 -2.73 21.93 2.11
CA ARG A 72 -1.51 22.60 1.65
C ARG A 72 -0.27 22.20 2.46
N GLN A 73 -0.45 21.64 3.66
CA GLN A 73 0.64 21.28 4.56
C GLN A 73 1.30 19.94 4.21
N THR A 74 0.62 19.04 3.49
CA THR A 74 1.16 17.70 3.29
C THR A 74 1.52 17.34 1.86
N GLY A 75 0.92 17.98 0.85
CA GLY A 75 1.32 17.93 -0.57
C GLY A 75 1.25 16.57 -1.28
N THR A 76 1.55 15.47 -0.61
CA THR A 76 1.70 14.10 -1.15
C THR A 76 1.51 12.99 -0.10
N TYR A 77 1.38 13.30 1.20
CA TYR A 77 1.29 12.29 2.27
C TYR A 77 0.14 12.59 3.25
N GLY A 78 -0.71 11.62 3.55
CA GLY A 78 -1.78 11.81 4.53
C GLY A 78 -2.93 10.85 4.29
N TRP A 79 -3.46 10.24 5.34
CA TRP A 79 -4.59 9.34 5.26
C TRP A 79 -5.88 10.09 5.57
N ASP A 80 -6.93 9.83 4.79
CA ASP A 80 -8.23 10.39 5.12
C ASP A 80 -8.70 9.77 6.46
N PRO A 81 -9.30 10.56 7.36
CA PRO A 81 -9.91 10.01 8.57
C PRO A 81 -10.85 8.83 8.34
N GLU A 82 -11.53 8.79 7.20
CA GLU A 82 -12.40 7.68 6.81
C GLU A 82 -11.61 6.38 6.56
N SER A 83 -10.35 6.47 6.08
CA SER A 83 -9.53 5.29 5.79
C SER A 83 -9.07 4.53 7.04
N TRP A 84 -9.01 5.20 8.19
CA TRP A 84 -8.65 4.58 9.47
C TRP A 84 -9.79 3.73 10.04
N VAL A 85 -11.03 4.02 9.63
CA VAL A 85 -12.27 3.45 10.18
C VAL A 85 -12.97 2.53 9.17
N THR A 86 -12.47 2.43 7.94
CA THR A 86 -13.11 1.60 6.90
C THR A 86 -13.11 0.13 7.29
N MET A 87 -14.28 -0.51 7.25
CA MET A 87 -14.40 -1.96 7.44
C MET A 87 -13.64 -2.69 6.34
N GLN A 88 -12.69 -3.54 6.74
CA GLN A 88 -11.91 -4.34 5.80
C GLN A 88 -12.66 -5.64 5.47
N ILE A 89 -12.69 -6.01 4.18
CA ILE A 89 -13.30 -7.27 3.70
C ILE A 89 -12.57 -8.49 4.30
N SER A 90 -11.29 -8.34 4.64
CA SER A 90 -10.50 -9.34 5.35
C SER A 90 -9.84 -8.69 6.56
N THR A 91 -9.83 -9.38 7.69
CA THR A 91 -9.24 -8.86 8.93
C THR A 91 -7.71 -8.85 8.81
N TYR A 92 -7.12 -7.66 8.85
CA TYR A 92 -5.67 -7.48 8.87
C TYR A 92 -5.22 -6.83 10.19
N PRO A 93 -4.25 -7.41 10.93
CA PRO A 93 -3.75 -6.80 12.15
C PRO A 93 -2.94 -5.54 11.83
N LEU A 94 -3.42 -4.38 12.29
CA LEU A 94 -2.71 -3.11 12.15
C LEU A 94 -1.37 -3.07 12.93
N PHE A 95 -1.22 -3.96 13.92
CA PHE A 95 -0.04 -4.07 14.76
C PHE A 95 0.79 -5.31 14.37
N ARG A 96 1.97 -5.09 13.78
CA ARG A 96 3.08 -6.06 13.72
C ARG A 96 4.29 -5.44 14.46
N PRO A 97 5.12 -6.24 15.15
CA PRO A 97 6.16 -5.73 16.03
C PRO A 97 7.11 -4.75 15.32
N LEU A 98 7.26 -3.61 15.97
CA LEU A 98 7.86 -2.37 15.50
C LEU A 98 9.38 -2.49 15.41
N LYS A 99 9.90 -2.76 14.22
CA LYS A 99 11.15 -2.12 13.78
C LYS A 99 10.72 -0.92 12.95
N LYS A 100 11.31 0.25 13.18
CA LYS A 100 11.01 1.51 12.48
C LYS A 100 10.83 1.26 10.98
N THR A 101 9.58 1.13 10.52
CA THR A 101 9.26 0.59 9.18
C THR A 101 9.21 1.66 8.09
N ALA A 102 8.97 2.90 8.49
CA ALA A 102 8.68 3.99 7.57
C ALA A 102 9.05 5.36 8.15
N TYR A 103 9.52 6.26 7.28
CA TYR A 103 9.73 7.68 7.59
C TYR A 103 9.34 8.60 6.44
N MET A 104 8.98 9.84 6.73
CA MET A 104 8.52 10.77 5.71
C MET A 104 9.69 11.32 4.87
N MET A 105 9.45 11.43 3.57
CA MET A 105 10.28 12.17 2.61
C MET A 105 9.46 13.28 1.97
N HIS A 106 10.11 14.25 1.33
CA HIS A 106 9.45 15.41 0.70
C HIS A 106 8.27 15.03 -0.21
N LYS A 107 8.35 13.90 -0.93
CA LYS A 107 7.32 13.47 -1.91
C LYS A 107 6.75 12.08 -1.65
N GLY A 108 6.86 11.56 -0.44
CA GLY A 108 6.37 10.21 -0.16
C GLY A 108 6.87 9.63 1.16
N LEU A 109 6.63 8.34 1.34
CA LEU A 109 7.03 7.60 2.52
C LEU A 109 8.16 6.63 2.16
N ASN A 110 9.33 6.77 2.77
CA ASN A 110 10.39 5.78 2.60
C ASN A 110 10.16 4.61 3.54
N VAL A 111 10.15 3.40 2.98
CA VAL A 111 9.87 2.17 3.70
C VAL A 111 10.79 1.05 3.24
N GLU A 112 11.01 0.05 4.10
CA GLU A 112 11.75 -1.15 3.74
C GLU A 112 10.84 -2.36 3.85
N PHE A 113 10.48 -2.91 2.70
CA PHE A 113 9.58 -4.06 2.59
C PHE A 113 10.05 -4.99 1.49
N SER A 114 9.69 -6.27 1.61
CA SER A 114 9.82 -7.18 0.49
C SER A 114 8.83 -6.80 -0.61
N GLY A 115 9.17 -7.07 -1.85
CA GLY A 115 8.27 -6.86 -2.96
C GLY A 115 8.43 -7.88 -4.06
N ILE A 116 7.60 -7.72 -5.09
CA ILE A 116 7.62 -8.55 -6.28
C ILE A 116 7.53 -7.61 -7.47
N ILE A 117 8.51 -7.67 -8.36
CA ILE A 117 8.43 -7.03 -9.68
C ILE A 117 7.54 -7.92 -10.55
N LEU A 118 6.49 -7.34 -11.11
CA LEU A 118 5.55 -8.04 -11.96
C LEU A 118 5.96 -7.89 -13.42
N HIS A 119 6.21 -9.02 -14.06
CA HIS A 119 6.37 -9.10 -15.51
C HIS A 119 5.01 -9.42 -16.11
N CYS A 120 4.32 -8.38 -16.57
CA CYS A 120 2.98 -8.51 -17.12
C CYS A 120 3.04 -8.92 -18.61
N PRO A 121 2.08 -9.74 -19.07
CA PRO A 121 1.93 -10.02 -20.49
C PRO A 121 1.53 -8.74 -21.24
N LYS A 122 1.70 -8.74 -22.57
CA LYS A 122 1.28 -7.60 -23.42
C LYS A 122 -0.24 -7.42 -23.42
N THR A 123 -0.98 -8.49 -23.15
CA THR A 123 -2.44 -8.46 -23.08
C THR A 123 -2.92 -7.93 -21.73
N PRO A 124 -3.95 -7.06 -21.70
CA PRO A 124 -4.55 -6.59 -20.45
C PRO A 124 -5.00 -7.74 -19.54
N MET A 125 -4.94 -7.51 -18.23
CA MET A 125 -5.43 -8.48 -17.25
C MET A 125 -6.96 -8.57 -17.31
N ALA A 126 -7.49 -9.74 -17.64
CA ALA A 126 -8.93 -9.97 -17.74
C ALA A 126 -9.62 -9.95 -16.37
N GLU A 127 -8.95 -10.45 -15.33
CA GLU A 127 -9.54 -10.66 -14.01
C GLU A 127 -8.80 -9.88 -12.92
N SER A 128 -9.56 -9.39 -11.93
CA SER A 128 -9.03 -8.72 -10.74
C SER A 128 -8.31 -9.68 -9.79
N THR A 129 -8.44 -10.98 -10.00
CA THR A 129 -7.72 -12.01 -9.28
C THR A 129 -6.80 -12.74 -10.24
N PHE A 130 -5.54 -12.90 -9.86
CA PHE A 130 -4.55 -13.58 -10.68
C PHE A 130 -3.54 -14.32 -9.81
N TRP A 131 -2.75 -15.19 -10.44
CA TRP A 131 -1.71 -15.97 -9.78
C TRP A 131 -0.35 -15.62 -10.35
N ILE A 132 0.63 -15.52 -9.47
CA ILE A 132 2.01 -15.23 -9.83
C ILE A 132 2.92 -16.35 -9.31
N PRO A 133 3.69 -17.03 -10.18
CA PRO A 133 4.80 -17.83 -9.73
C PRO A 133 5.88 -16.90 -9.18
N VAL A 134 6.38 -17.23 -7.99
CA VAL A 134 7.43 -16.48 -7.30
C VAL A 134 8.69 -17.32 -7.04
N SER A 135 8.73 -18.51 -7.64
CA SER A 135 9.86 -19.43 -7.60
C SER A 135 10.15 -19.93 -9.00
N GLN A 136 11.43 -19.99 -9.38
CA GLN A 136 11.88 -20.53 -10.66
C GLN A 136 11.43 -21.98 -10.89
N CYS A 137 11.40 -22.80 -9.83
CA CYS A 137 10.93 -24.19 -9.92
C CYS A 137 9.40 -24.35 -9.86
N LEU A 138 8.63 -23.25 -9.96
CA LEU A 138 7.15 -23.23 -9.96
C LEU A 138 6.46 -23.90 -8.75
N HIS A 139 7.19 -24.17 -7.66
CA HIS A 139 6.62 -24.79 -6.45
C HIS A 139 5.91 -23.79 -5.52
N LYS A 140 6.00 -22.48 -5.82
CA LYS A 140 5.45 -21.42 -4.98
C LYS A 140 4.71 -20.39 -5.82
N TRP A 141 3.43 -20.26 -5.52
CA TRP A 141 2.50 -19.39 -6.22
C TRP A 141 1.78 -18.49 -5.23
N TYR A 142 1.72 -17.20 -5.53
CA TYR A 142 0.85 -16.29 -4.81
C TYR A 142 -0.42 -16.04 -5.60
N LYS A 143 -1.53 -16.14 -4.89
CA LYS A 143 -2.83 -15.65 -5.36
C LYS A 143 -2.95 -14.20 -4.93
N VAL A 144 -3.17 -13.34 -5.91
CA VAL A 144 -3.32 -11.90 -5.72
C VAL A 144 -4.75 -11.54 -6.09
N LYS A 145 -5.41 -10.76 -5.24
CA LYS A 145 -6.72 -10.18 -5.51
C LYS A 145 -6.60 -8.67 -5.39
N VAL A 146 -6.86 -7.96 -6.48
CA VAL A 146 -6.90 -6.51 -6.49
C VAL A 146 -8.11 -6.03 -5.72
N ASP A 147 -7.87 -5.07 -4.85
CA ASP A 147 -8.91 -4.37 -4.11
C ASP A 147 -9.24 -3.11 -4.87
N THR A 148 -10.28 -3.20 -5.69
CA THR A 148 -10.70 -2.11 -6.57
C THR A 148 -11.33 -0.95 -5.78
N GLY A 149 -11.72 -1.15 -4.52
CA GLY A 149 -12.50 -0.17 -3.77
C GLY A 149 -13.75 0.22 -4.56
N ASP A 150 -13.90 1.53 -4.83
CA ASP A 150 -15.00 2.08 -5.61
C ASP A 150 -14.74 2.10 -7.14
N TRP A 151 -13.57 1.68 -7.59
CA TRP A 151 -13.19 1.71 -9.02
C TRP A 151 -13.73 0.49 -9.76
N ASP A 152 -14.04 0.68 -11.04
CA ASP A 152 -14.32 -0.42 -11.96
C ASP A 152 -13.00 -1.11 -12.38
N TRP A 153 -12.98 -2.45 -12.37
CA TRP A 153 -11.80 -3.23 -12.74
C TRP A 153 -11.36 -2.99 -14.18
N LEU A 154 -12.30 -2.79 -15.10
CA LEU A 154 -12.00 -2.54 -16.50
C LEU A 154 -11.25 -1.21 -16.66
N GLU A 155 -11.61 -0.19 -15.88
CA GLU A 155 -10.89 1.09 -15.86
C GLU A 155 -9.48 0.92 -15.29
N LEU A 156 -9.35 0.22 -14.16
CA LEU A 156 -8.07 -0.02 -13.53
C LEU A 156 -7.13 -0.85 -14.42
N SER A 157 -7.65 -1.91 -15.06
CA SER A 157 -6.88 -2.77 -15.97
C SER A 157 -6.38 -2.02 -17.21
N ARG A 158 -7.16 -1.05 -17.72
CA ARG A 158 -6.71 -0.15 -18.78
C ARG A 158 -5.56 0.75 -18.32
N LEU A 159 -5.63 1.31 -17.12
CA LEU A 159 -4.55 2.14 -16.55
C LEU A 159 -3.27 1.33 -16.30
N LEU A 160 -3.42 0.04 -16.02
CA LEU A 160 -2.30 -0.89 -15.84
C LEU A 160 -1.72 -1.39 -17.17
N SER A 161 -2.45 -1.24 -18.27
CA SER A 161 -2.01 -1.69 -19.60
C SER A 161 -0.95 -0.74 -20.14
N GLY A 162 0.17 -1.29 -20.63
CA GLY A 162 1.29 -0.50 -21.18
C GLY A 162 2.20 0.13 -20.12
N VAL A 163 2.00 -0.13 -18.83
CA VAL A 163 2.91 0.29 -17.77
C VAL A 163 4.20 -0.53 -17.82
N GLN A 164 5.35 0.14 -17.85
CA GLN A 164 6.66 -0.51 -18.05
C GLN A 164 7.08 -1.44 -16.91
N GLU A 165 6.74 -1.12 -15.66
CA GLU A 165 7.12 -1.94 -14.51
C GLU A 165 6.12 -1.76 -13.36
N LEU A 166 5.33 -2.80 -13.11
CA LEU A 166 4.44 -2.89 -11.95
C LEU A 166 5.15 -3.66 -10.84
N CYS A 167 4.88 -3.30 -9.60
CA CYS A 167 5.41 -4.00 -8.44
C CYS A 167 4.33 -4.23 -7.39
N LEU A 168 4.48 -5.30 -6.62
CA LEU A 168 3.77 -5.53 -5.38
C LEU A 168 4.69 -5.17 -4.22
N VAL A 169 4.28 -4.26 -3.35
CA VAL A 169 4.92 -4.05 -2.04
C VAL A 169 4.19 -4.93 -1.04
N LEU A 170 4.92 -5.86 -0.42
CA LEU A 170 4.36 -6.85 0.49
C LEU A 170 4.57 -6.41 1.93
N ASN A 171 3.49 -6.43 2.71
CA ASN A 171 3.58 -6.19 4.14
C ASN A 171 4.31 -7.32 4.90
N SER A 172 4.40 -8.50 4.31
CA SER A 172 5.10 -9.65 4.88
C SER A 172 6.17 -10.10 3.93
N HIS A 173 7.33 -10.48 4.47
CA HIS A 173 8.38 -11.09 3.69
C HIS A 173 7.85 -12.37 3.01
N ASN A 174 7.11 -13.22 3.72
CA ASN A 174 6.58 -14.46 3.15
C ASN A 174 5.07 -14.58 3.38
N PRO A 175 4.25 -14.14 2.41
CA PRO A 175 2.82 -14.43 2.40
C PRO A 175 2.55 -15.92 2.61
N ARG A 176 1.64 -16.21 3.55
CA ARG A 176 1.18 -17.56 3.90
C ARG A 176 -0.23 -17.77 3.36
N GLU A 177 -0.92 -18.80 3.84
CA GLU A 177 -2.27 -19.19 3.38
C GLU A 177 -3.35 -18.15 3.69
N ARG A 178 -3.14 -17.34 4.73
CA ARG A 178 -4.04 -16.24 5.10
C ARG A 178 -3.84 -15.06 4.14
N TRP A 179 -4.92 -14.37 3.83
CA TRP A 179 -4.86 -13.12 3.10
C TRP A 179 -4.07 -12.08 3.88
N GLU A 180 -3.07 -11.52 3.23
CA GLU A 180 -2.26 -10.42 3.73
C GLU A 180 -2.38 -9.23 2.81
N LEU A 181 -2.21 -8.04 3.38
CA LEU A 181 -2.34 -6.80 2.65
C LEU A 181 -1.05 -6.47 1.90
N GLY A 182 -1.20 -5.85 0.73
CA GLY A 182 -0.09 -5.30 -0.04
C GLY A 182 -0.54 -4.10 -0.85
N LEU A 183 0.42 -3.49 -1.56
CA LEU A 183 0.16 -2.40 -2.51
C LEU A 183 0.57 -2.85 -3.91
N LEU A 184 -0.29 -2.60 -4.88
CA LEU A 184 0.11 -2.57 -6.28
C LEU A 184 0.59 -1.16 -6.61
N VAL A 185 1.81 -1.06 -7.10
CA VAL A 185 2.48 0.22 -7.37
C VAL A 185 3.06 0.24 -8.77
N ARG A 186 3.13 1.42 -9.39
CA ARG A 186 3.87 1.65 -10.63
C ARG A 186 5.24 2.24 -10.29
N LYS A 187 6.31 1.73 -10.89
CA LYS A 187 7.63 2.34 -10.76
C LYS A 187 7.65 3.68 -11.52
N LYS A 188 8.19 4.71 -10.87
CA LYS A 188 8.54 5.98 -11.51
C LYS A 188 10.01 6.01 -11.90
N VAL A 189 10.89 5.86 -10.91
CA VAL A 189 12.34 6.00 -11.09
C VAL A 189 13.11 5.29 -9.98
N MET A 190 14.39 5.05 -10.21
CA MET A 190 15.34 4.64 -9.17
C MET A 190 16.05 5.87 -8.60
N LEU A 191 16.10 5.98 -7.27
CA LEU A 191 16.82 7.00 -6.53
C LEU A 191 18.05 6.39 -5.83
N ALA A 192 18.92 7.25 -5.29
CA ALA A 192 20.11 6.88 -4.52
C ALA A 192 20.95 5.78 -5.22
N TYR A 193 21.37 6.04 -6.46
CA TYR A 193 22.18 5.12 -7.27
C TYR A 193 21.58 3.72 -7.48
N GLY A 194 20.26 3.57 -7.40
CA GLY A 194 19.59 2.28 -7.59
C GLY A 194 19.15 1.60 -6.30
N GLU A 195 19.39 2.20 -5.14
CA GLU A 195 19.02 1.59 -3.86
C GLU A 195 17.55 1.78 -3.50
N VAL A 196 16.92 2.88 -3.93
CA VAL A 196 15.55 3.23 -3.55
C VAL A 196 14.64 3.24 -4.77
N ARG A 197 13.59 2.42 -4.75
CA ARG A 197 12.55 2.42 -5.78
C ARG A 197 11.52 3.49 -5.47
N TRP A 198 11.49 4.55 -6.28
CA TRP A 198 10.39 5.51 -6.20
C TRP A 198 9.20 4.98 -7.00
N VAL A 199 8.12 4.73 -6.28
CA VAL A 199 6.90 4.12 -6.81
C VAL A 199 5.69 4.98 -6.49
N GLN A 200 4.67 4.86 -7.33
CA GLN A 200 3.37 5.48 -7.12
C GLN A 200 2.32 4.41 -6.84
N THR A 201 1.57 4.59 -5.77
CA THR A 201 0.46 3.70 -5.42
C THR A 201 -0.58 3.69 -6.53
N VAL A 202 -0.93 2.50 -7.01
CA VAL A 202 -2.05 2.30 -7.93
C VAL A 202 -3.29 1.91 -7.14
N CYS A 203 -3.21 0.81 -6.40
CA CYS A 203 -4.31 0.32 -5.56
C CYS A 203 -3.80 -0.63 -4.48
N ARG A 204 -4.73 -1.05 -3.62
CA ARG A 204 -4.49 -2.07 -2.61
C ARG A 204 -4.67 -3.46 -3.21
N VAL A 205 -3.96 -4.43 -2.67
CA VAL A 205 -4.11 -5.83 -3.04
C VAL A 205 -4.15 -6.73 -1.81
N TRP A 206 -4.81 -7.86 -1.95
CA TRP A 206 -4.74 -8.98 -1.05
C TRP A 206 -3.85 -10.06 -1.67
N VAL A 207 -2.89 -10.56 -0.89
CA VAL A 207 -1.92 -11.56 -1.34
C VAL A 207 -1.95 -12.73 -0.37
N ARG A 208 -1.95 -13.96 -0.90
CA ARG A 208 -1.77 -15.17 -0.12
C ARG A 208 -1.02 -16.23 -0.91
N LEU A 209 -0.50 -17.23 -0.22
CA LEU A 209 -0.02 -18.48 -0.81
C LEU A 209 -1.20 -19.29 -1.35
N GLU A 210 -1.11 -19.74 -2.61
CA GLU A 210 -2.03 -20.72 -3.16
C GLU A 210 -1.64 -22.12 -2.65
N THR A 211 -2.59 -22.81 -2.03
CA THR A 211 -2.40 -24.14 -1.42
C THR A 211 -3.28 -25.20 -2.04
N ASN A 212 -4.21 -24.84 -2.93
CA ASN A 212 -5.02 -25.83 -3.62
C ASN A 212 -4.18 -26.57 -4.67
N THR A 213 -3.84 -27.82 -4.38
CA THR A 213 -2.99 -28.67 -5.23
C THR A 213 -3.52 -28.84 -6.66
N ASN A 214 -4.85 -28.89 -6.84
CA ASN A 214 -5.44 -29.03 -8.17
C ASN A 214 -5.21 -27.75 -8.98
N ASN A 215 -5.41 -26.59 -8.36
CA ASN A 215 -5.12 -25.30 -9.00
C ASN A 215 -3.62 -25.16 -9.30
N LEU A 216 -2.74 -25.56 -8.39
CA LEU A 216 -1.29 -25.48 -8.59
C LEU A 216 -0.82 -26.30 -9.80
N LYS A 217 -1.31 -27.55 -9.94
CA LYS A 217 -0.99 -28.39 -11.10
C LYS A 217 -1.45 -27.76 -12.41
N GLU A 218 -2.65 -27.17 -12.41
CA GLU A 218 -3.19 -26.51 -13.58
C GLU A 218 -2.44 -25.23 -13.93
N LEU A 219 -2.10 -24.41 -12.93
CA LEU A 219 -1.28 -23.21 -13.11
C LEU A 219 0.10 -23.54 -13.65
N GLU A 220 0.74 -24.59 -13.13
CA GLU A 220 2.04 -25.06 -13.60
C GLU A 220 1.96 -25.52 -15.06
N ARG A 221 0.93 -26.28 -15.41
CA ARG A 221 0.68 -26.73 -16.78
C ARG A 221 0.48 -25.54 -17.73
N GLN A 222 -0.39 -24.60 -17.37
CA GLN A 222 -0.66 -23.39 -18.15
C GLN A 222 0.60 -22.54 -18.34
N PHE A 223 1.41 -22.38 -17.29
CA PHE A 223 2.63 -21.58 -17.35
C PHE A 223 3.68 -22.21 -18.27
N ARG A 224 3.82 -23.54 -18.26
CA ARG A 224 4.73 -24.25 -19.17
C ARG A 224 4.26 -24.16 -20.63
N GLU A 225 2.96 -24.13 -20.88
CA GLU A 225 2.39 -24.06 -22.22
C GLU A 225 2.35 -22.62 -22.79
N LYS A 226 2.09 -21.62 -21.96
CA LYS A 226 1.76 -20.25 -22.36
C LYS A 226 2.35 -19.20 -21.42
N SER A 227 3.64 -19.32 -21.10
CA SER A 227 4.32 -18.41 -20.16
C SER A 227 4.24 -16.94 -20.57
N ASP A 228 4.21 -16.65 -21.87
CA ASP A 228 4.12 -15.31 -22.45
C ASP A 228 2.76 -14.61 -22.23
N GLN A 229 1.74 -15.38 -21.86
CA GLN A 229 0.38 -14.91 -21.57
C GLN A 229 0.11 -14.78 -20.07
N MET A 230 1.06 -15.18 -19.23
CA MET A 230 0.91 -15.20 -17.78
C MET A 230 1.80 -14.16 -17.11
N ILE A 231 1.34 -13.66 -15.97
CA ILE A 231 2.14 -12.78 -15.12
C ILE A 231 3.12 -13.65 -14.34
N PHE A 232 4.37 -13.23 -14.25
CA PHE A 232 5.33 -13.82 -13.31
C PHE A 232 6.00 -12.77 -12.44
N GLY A 233 6.45 -13.21 -11.26
CA GLY A 233 7.02 -12.35 -10.25
C GLY A 233 8.51 -12.59 -10.04
N GLU A 234 9.30 -11.53 -10.13
CA GLU A 234 10.67 -11.52 -9.59
C GLU A 234 10.63 -10.98 -8.17
N ARG A 235 11.11 -11.78 -7.22
CA ARG A 235 11.09 -11.41 -5.81
C ARG A 235 12.27 -10.49 -5.47
N VAL A 236 11.98 -9.38 -4.79
CA VAL A 236 12.99 -8.46 -4.25
C VAL A 236 12.86 -8.39 -2.73
N ASP A 237 13.86 -8.94 -2.04
CA ASP A 237 13.90 -8.96 -0.58
C ASP A 237 14.55 -7.68 -0.03
N ASN A 238 14.04 -7.18 1.11
CA ASN A 238 14.56 -6.01 1.83
C ASN A 238 14.76 -4.75 0.94
N GLN A 239 13.87 -4.54 -0.03
CA GLN A 239 13.92 -3.39 -0.92
C GLN A 239 13.46 -2.12 -0.20
N ARG A 240 14.19 -1.02 -0.43
CA ARG A 240 13.74 0.32 -0.04
C ARG A 240 12.80 0.91 -1.08
N TRP A 241 11.65 1.40 -0.63
CA TRP A 241 10.61 1.99 -1.46
C TRP A 241 10.34 3.40 -0.99
N CYS A 242 10.39 4.37 -1.90
CA CYS A 242 9.78 5.68 -1.69
C CYS A 242 8.38 5.62 -2.30
N ILE A 243 7.37 5.45 -1.45
CA ILE A 243 5.96 5.32 -1.87
C ILE A 243 5.35 6.70 -1.93
N GLU A 244 5.06 7.16 -3.14
CA GLU A 244 4.28 8.36 -3.42
C GLU A 244 2.83 7.97 -3.73
N GLU A 245 1.91 8.87 -3.44
CA GLU A 245 0.51 8.68 -3.82
C GLU A 245 0.22 9.04 -5.27
N SER A 246 -0.87 8.50 -5.79
CA SER A 246 -1.33 8.93 -7.10
C SER A 246 -1.77 10.38 -7.02
N SER A 247 -1.01 11.27 -7.65
CA SER A 247 -1.53 12.58 -8.00
C SER A 247 -2.65 12.35 -9.01
N ASP A 248 -3.90 12.70 -8.66
CA ASP A 248 -5.03 12.79 -9.60
C ASP A 248 -4.83 13.92 -10.64
N SER A 249 -3.58 14.20 -10.99
CA SER A 249 -3.13 15.26 -11.89
C SER A 249 -2.06 14.70 -12.83
N GLU A 250 -2.45 13.67 -13.59
CA GLU A 250 -2.20 13.70 -15.02
C GLU A 250 -3.52 14.09 -15.68
N SER A 251 -3.90 15.36 -15.50
CA SER A 251 -4.88 16.02 -16.34
C SER A 251 -4.32 16.02 -17.77
N VAL A 252 -4.85 15.14 -18.62
CA VAL A 252 -4.92 15.39 -20.06
C VAL A 252 -5.93 16.50 -20.29
#